data_AF-H2ZJ61-F1
#
_entry.id   AF-H2ZJ61-F1
#
_cell.length_a   1.000
_cell.length_b   1.000
_cell.length_c   1.000
_cell.angle_alpha   90.00
_cell.angle_beta   90.00
_cell.angle_gamma   90.00
#
_symmetry.space_group_name_H-M   'P 1'
#
loop_
_entity.id
_entity.type
_entity.pdbx_description
1 polymer ?
#
loop_
_entity_poly.entity_id
_entity_poly.type
_entity_poly.pdbx_seq_one_letter_code
_entity_poly.pdbx_strand_id
1 'polypeptide(L)'
;MTLRQSIIDMVLATELSKHFEHVNKFISIVTKNNNSSNPDQDTCSGTGRATSGQNASVTHELKTLIKRVMIKVADVINPARKTPLCVEWARRISEEYFAQTDEEKRLGLPVVMPHFDRNTCSMPKSQMTFMDYFLTDMFE
;
A
#
# COMPACT_ATOMS: atom_id res chain seq x y z
N MET A 1 -19.09 -11.79 1.44
CA MET A 1 -17.79 -12.50 1.43
C MET A 1 -17.74 -13.48 2.59
N THR A 2 -17.32 -14.72 2.37
CA THR A 2 -16.96 -15.62 3.49
C THR A 2 -15.64 -15.15 4.11
N LEU A 3 -15.39 -15.49 5.38
CA LEU A 3 -14.15 -15.12 6.08
C LEU A 3 -12.90 -15.55 5.30
N ARG A 4 -12.88 -16.79 4.80
CA ARG A 4 -11.79 -17.34 3.99
C ARG A 4 -11.48 -16.46 2.77
N GLN A 5 -12.49 -16.05 2.01
CA GLN A 5 -12.28 -15.22 0.82
C GLN A 5 -11.70 -13.85 1.18
N SER A 6 -12.15 -13.25 2.30
CA SER A 6 -11.61 -11.98 2.77
C SER A 6 -10.15 -12.07 3.20
N ILE A 7 -9.72 -13.19 3.80
CA ILE A 7 -8.33 -13.41 4.18
C ILE A 7 -7.45 -13.59 2.95
N ILE A 8 -7.87 -14.44 2.01
CA ILE A 8 -7.15 -14.66 0.74
C ILE A 8 -6.96 -13.33 0.01
N ASP A 9 -8.02 -12.53 -0.08
CA ASP A 9 -7.99 -11.22 -0.75
C ASP A 9 -6.98 -10.25 -0.10
N MET A 10 -6.93 -10.20 1.23
CA MET A 10 -5.96 -9.35 1.95
C MET A 10 -4.51 -9.84 1.77
N VAL A 11 -4.27 -11.15 1.80
CA VAL A 11 -2.91 -11.71 1.59
C VAL A 11 -2.43 -11.44 0.17
N LEU A 12 -3.28 -11.62 -0.85
CA LEU A 12 -2.90 -11.31 -2.23
C LEU A 12 -2.65 -9.81 -2.46
N ALA A 13 -3.27 -8.94 -1.65
CA ALA A 13 -3.08 -7.50 -1.75
C ALA A 13 -1.74 -7.00 -1.18
N THR A 14 -0.95 -7.83 -0.47
CA THR A 14 0.39 -7.44 0.01
C THR A 14 1.45 -7.53 -1.09
N GLU A 15 1.12 -8.04 -2.27
CA GLU A 15 2.03 -8.08 -3.42
C GLU A 15 2.45 -6.66 -3.84
N LEU A 16 3.76 -6.37 -3.76
CA LEU A 16 4.29 -5.04 -4.08
C LEU A 16 4.16 -4.67 -5.57
N SER A 17 4.14 -5.64 -6.49
CA SER A 17 3.94 -5.38 -7.92
C SER A 17 2.59 -4.69 -8.22
N LYS A 18 1.58 -4.91 -7.37
CA LYS A 18 0.25 -4.29 -7.45
C LYS A 18 0.09 -3.09 -6.51
N HIS A 19 1.18 -2.60 -5.91
CA HIS A 19 1.15 -1.51 -4.93
C HIS A 19 0.37 -0.31 -5.46
N PHE A 20 0.78 0.23 -6.61
CA PHE A 20 0.19 1.45 -7.18
C PHE A 20 -1.24 1.24 -7.67
N GLU A 21 -1.58 0.03 -8.15
CA GLU A 21 -2.96 -0.29 -8.54
C GLU A 21 -3.91 -0.14 -7.34
N HIS A 22 -3.54 -0.72 -6.19
CA HIS A 22 -4.36 -0.67 -4.98
C HIS A 22 -4.42 0.74 -4.37
N VAL A 23 -3.29 1.45 -4.30
CA VAL A 23 -3.22 2.81 -3.75
C VAL A 23 -4.00 3.80 -4.63
N ASN A 24 -3.77 3.82 -5.95
CA ASN A 24 -4.46 4.73 -6.86
C ASN A 24 -5.97 4.49 -6.90
N LYS A 25 -6.40 3.22 -6.84
CA LYS A 25 -7.83 2.88 -6.75
C LYS A 25 -8.44 3.42 -5.45
N PHE A 26 -7.71 3.35 -4.34
CA PHE A 26 -8.16 3.88 -3.05
C PHE A 26 -8.28 5.39 -3.07
N ILE A 27 -7.24 6.10 -3.49
CA ILE A 27 -7.23 7.56 -3.63
C ILE A 27 -8.41 8.02 -4.49
N SER A 28 -8.60 7.40 -5.67
CA SER A 28 -9.69 7.75 -6.59
C SER A 28 -11.07 7.66 -5.96
N ILE A 29 -11.31 6.63 -5.14
CA ILE A 29 -12.61 6.43 -4.48
C ILE A 29 -12.80 7.39 -3.31
N VAL A 30 -11.75 7.62 -2.51
CA VAL A 30 -11.79 8.57 -1.38
C VAL A 30 -12.02 10.00 -1.88
N THR A 31 -11.30 10.45 -2.90
CA THR A 31 -11.47 11.78 -3.50
C THR A 31 -12.88 11.95 -4.08
N LYS A 32 -13.40 10.94 -4.78
CA LYS A 32 -14.76 10.98 -5.34
C LYS A 32 -15.84 11.11 -4.26
N ASN A 33 -15.68 10.41 -3.14
CA ASN A 33 -16.61 10.49 -2.01
C ASN A 33 -16.51 11.84 -1.27
N ASN A 34 -15.30 12.37 -1.08
CA ASN A 34 -15.11 13.69 -0.44
C ASN A 34 -15.74 14.82 -1.28
N ASN A 35 -15.59 14.79 -2.60
CA ASN A 35 -16.19 15.80 -3.49
C ASN A 35 -17.72 15.67 -3.61
N SER A 36 -18.30 14.53 -3.26
CA SER A 36 -19.75 14.33 -3.20
C SER A 36 -20.38 14.91 -1.91
N SER A 37 -19.57 15.47 -1.02
CA SER A 37 -19.97 15.99 0.30
C SER A 37 -20.07 17.53 0.34
N ASN A 38 -19.87 18.23 -0.78
CA ASN A 38 -20.07 19.68 -0.89
C ASN A 38 -21.41 19.98 -1.58
N PRO A 39 -22.50 20.28 -0.84
CA PRO A 39 -23.74 20.74 -1.43
C PRO A 39 -23.71 22.27 -1.58
N ASP A 40 -22.99 22.79 -2.58
CA ASP A 40 -23.36 24.08 -3.14
C ASP A 40 -24.48 23.83 -4.15
N GLN A 41 -25.69 23.64 -3.63
CA GLN A 41 -26.91 23.77 -4.43
C GLN A 41 -28.08 24.20 -3.53
N ASP A 42 -28.10 25.51 -3.26
CA ASP A 42 -29.38 26.23 -3.16
C ASP A 42 -30.07 26.12 -4.52
N THR A 43 -30.88 25.08 -4.70
CA THR A 43 -32.01 25.13 -5.64
C THR A 43 -33.13 24.24 -5.12
N CYS A 44 -34.17 24.89 -4.60
CA CYS A 44 -35.47 24.31 -4.33
C CYS A 44 -35.98 23.50 -5.54
N SER A 45 -36.39 22.24 -5.32
CA SER A 45 -37.59 21.60 -5.89
C SER A 45 -37.57 20.10 -5.60
N GLY A 46 -38.64 19.60 -4.98
CA GLY A 46 -38.74 18.21 -4.56
C GLY A 46 -38.86 17.19 -5.69
N THR A 47 -38.43 15.96 -5.40
CA THR A 47 -39.24 14.73 -5.49
C THR A 47 -38.37 13.55 -5.06
N GLY A 48 -38.87 12.77 -4.10
CA GLY A 48 -38.14 11.64 -3.53
C GLY A 48 -37.85 10.56 -4.56
N ARG A 49 -36.60 10.10 -4.59
CA ARG A 49 -36.26 8.77 -5.11
C ARG A 49 -35.07 8.22 -4.33
N ALA A 50 -35.36 7.36 -3.37
CA ALA A 50 -34.36 6.62 -2.61
C ALA A 50 -33.60 5.68 -3.55
N THR A 51 -32.39 6.06 -3.95
CA THR A 51 -31.41 5.20 -4.65
C THR A 51 -30.71 4.27 -3.65
N SER A 52 -31.47 3.45 -2.93
CA SER A 52 -30.93 2.54 -1.89
C SER A 52 -30.07 1.39 -2.45
N GLY A 53 -30.23 1.04 -3.75
CA GLY A 53 -29.53 -0.11 -4.36
C GLY A 53 -28.09 0.15 -4.81
N GLN A 54 -27.75 1.37 -5.24
CA GLN A 54 -26.40 1.70 -5.72
C GLN A 54 -25.42 1.90 -4.56
N ASN A 55 -25.89 2.42 -3.43
CA ASN A 55 -25.07 2.71 -2.26
C ASN A 55 -24.50 1.43 -1.61
N ALA A 56 -25.24 0.31 -1.61
CA ALA A 56 -24.81 -0.93 -0.97
C ALA A 56 -23.62 -1.61 -1.69
N SER A 57 -23.64 -1.61 -3.03
CA SER A 57 -22.56 -2.18 -3.86
C SER A 57 -21.27 -1.36 -3.75
N VAL A 58 -21.39 -0.03 -3.82
CA VAL A 58 -20.29 0.92 -3.60
C VAL A 58 -19.68 0.73 -2.20
N THR A 59 -20.52 0.51 -1.20
CA THR A 59 -20.07 0.28 0.18
C THR A 59 -19.30 -1.04 0.34
N HIS A 60 -19.68 -2.12 -0.35
CA HIS A 60 -18.96 -3.39 -0.26
C HIS A 60 -17.60 -3.34 -0.98
N GLU A 61 -17.53 -2.70 -2.15
CA GLU A 61 -16.27 -2.49 -2.86
C GLU A 61 -15.32 -1.61 -2.03
N LEU A 62 -15.83 -0.51 -1.46
CA LEU A 62 -15.06 0.37 -0.58
C LEU A 62 -14.54 -0.39 0.65
N LYS A 63 -15.37 -1.19 1.32
CA LYS A 63 -14.94 -2.03 2.45
C LYS A 63 -13.83 -3.01 2.08
N THR A 64 -13.89 -3.59 0.88
CA THR A 64 -12.85 -4.51 0.40
C THR A 64 -11.55 -3.75 0.16
N LEU A 65 -11.62 -2.60 -0.49
CA LEU A 65 -10.46 -1.77 -0.77
C LEU A 65 -9.79 -1.22 0.49
N ILE A 66 -10.58 -0.76 1.47
CA ILE A 66 -10.07 -0.33 2.78
C ILE A 66 -9.27 -1.46 3.43
N LYS A 67 -9.79 -2.70 3.43
CA LYS A 67 -9.06 -3.84 4.00
C LYS A 67 -7.71 -4.09 3.30
N ARG A 68 -7.68 -4.00 1.96
CA ARG A 68 -6.44 -4.16 1.17
C ARG A 68 -5.41 -3.07 1.48
N VAL A 69 -5.85 -1.81 1.59
CA VAL A 69 -4.95 -0.70 1.93
C VAL A 69 -4.49 -0.80 3.38
N MET A 70 -5.39 -1.12 4.32
CA MET A 70 -5.03 -1.30 5.74
C MET A 70 -3.94 -2.35 5.92
N ILE A 71 -4.06 -3.52 5.27
CA ILE A 71 -3.03 -4.57 5.40
C ILE A 71 -1.72 -4.16 4.71
N LYS A 72 -1.77 -3.49 3.53
CA LYS A 72 -0.56 -2.95 2.88
C LYS A 72 0.18 -1.95 3.75
N VAL A 73 -0.55 -0.97 4.31
CA VAL A 73 0.04 0.03 5.19
C VAL A 73 0.70 -0.65 6.39
N ALA A 74 0.03 -1.62 7.01
CA ALA A 74 0.58 -2.37 8.13
C ALA A 74 1.85 -3.16 7.77
N ASP A 75 1.92 -3.72 6.56
CA ASP A 75 3.05 -4.53 6.06
C ASP A 75 4.34 -3.70 5.91
N VAL A 76 4.22 -2.43 5.49
CA VAL A 76 5.37 -1.55 5.24
C VAL A 76 5.48 -0.39 6.24
N ILE A 77 4.82 -0.45 7.39
CA ILE A 77 4.77 0.64 8.39
C ILE A 77 6.09 0.90 9.13
N ASN A 78 7.14 0.10 8.88
CA ASN A 78 8.40 0.14 9.62
C ASN A 78 9.02 1.55 9.70
N PRO A 79 9.04 2.36 8.62
CA PRO A 79 9.57 3.72 8.68
C PRO A 79 8.79 4.68 9.59
N ALA A 80 7.50 4.41 9.84
CA ALA A 80 6.66 5.20 10.75
C ALA A 80 6.79 4.76 12.22
N ARG A 81 7.60 3.73 12.54
CA ARG A 81 7.88 3.31 13.92
C ARG A 81 8.88 4.27 14.59
N LYS A 82 8.93 4.24 15.93
CA LYS A 82 9.98 4.96 16.69
C LYS A 82 11.38 4.60 16.18
N THR A 83 12.29 5.57 16.17
CA THR A 83 13.62 5.45 15.54
C THR A 83 14.36 4.14 15.83
N PRO A 84 14.44 3.63 17.08
CA PRO A 84 15.16 2.38 17.34
C PRO A 84 14.58 1.18 16.59
N LEU A 85 13.24 1.11 16.48
CA LEU A 85 12.56 0.03 15.77
C LEU A 85 12.68 0.21 14.25
N CYS A 86 12.53 1.44 13.75
CA CYS A 86 12.71 1.76 12.34
C CYS A 86 14.11 1.32 11.85
N VAL A 87 15.16 1.65 12.59
CA VAL A 87 16.55 1.27 12.27
C VAL A 87 16.73 -0.25 12.32
N GLU A 88 16.20 -0.93 13.33
CA GLU A 88 16.33 -2.39 13.43
C GLU A 88 15.61 -3.13 12.30
N TRP A 89 14.41 -2.67 11.90
CA TRP A 89 13.70 -3.24 10.76
C TRP A 89 14.43 -2.98 9.44
N ALA A 90 14.96 -1.76 9.23
CA ALA A 90 15.77 -1.42 8.07
C ALA A 90 17.02 -2.31 7.98
N ARG A 91 17.67 -2.59 9.11
CA ARG A 91 18.84 -3.50 9.18
C ARG A 91 18.46 -4.92 8.81
N ARG A 92 17.36 -5.45 9.35
CA ARG A 92 16.89 -6.83 9.09
C ARG A 92 16.58 -7.06 7.61
N ILE A 93 15.80 -6.17 7.00
CA ILE A 93 15.44 -6.32 5.58
C ILE A 93 16.66 -6.14 4.67
N SER A 94 17.59 -5.24 5.04
CA SER A 94 18.83 -5.08 4.27
C SER A 94 19.69 -6.34 4.30
N GLU A 95 19.84 -7.00 5.46
CA GLU A 95 20.59 -8.26 5.55
C GLU A 95 19.94 -9.38 4.74
N GLU A 96 18.61 -9.46 4.72
CA GLU A 96 17.88 -10.43 3.90
C GLU A 96 18.17 -10.21 2.40
N TYR A 97 18.14 -8.97 1.93
CA TYR A 97 18.48 -8.64 0.54
C TYR A 97 19.95 -8.89 0.23
N PHE A 98 20.86 -8.62 1.16
CA PHE A 98 22.28 -8.92 0.98
C PHE A 98 22.52 -10.42 0.85
N ALA A 99 21.88 -11.24 1.69
CA ALA A 99 21.98 -12.69 1.62
C ALA A 99 21.48 -13.23 0.26
N GLN A 100 20.39 -12.68 -0.27
CA GLN A 100 19.93 -13.02 -1.62
C GLN A 100 20.94 -12.64 -2.69
N THR A 101 21.45 -11.39 -2.67
CA THR A 101 22.43 -10.91 -3.66
C THR A 101 23.73 -11.73 -3.64
N ASP A 102 24.19 -12.14 -2.45
CA ASP A 102 25.37 -12.98 -2.30
C ASP A 102 25.14 -14.37 -2.90
N GLU A 103 23.98 -14.96 -2.65
CA GLU A 103 23.61 -16.27 -3.17
C GLU A 103 23.42 -16.27 -4.69
N GLU A 104 22.80 -15.22 -5.24
CA GLU A 104 22.67 -15.01 -6.69
C GLU A 104 24.05 -14.98 -7.36
N LYS A 105 25.00 -14.22 -6.80
CA LYS A 105 26.38 -14.18 -7.31
C LYS A 105 27.09 -15.52 -7.17
N ARG A 106 26.94 -16.20 -6.02
CA ARG A 106 27.58 -17.49 -5.75
C ARG A 106 27.11 -18.58 -6.73
N LEU A 107 25.83 -18.56 -7.10
CA LEU A 107 25.22 -19.48 -8.05
C LEU A 107 25.37 -19.06 -9.52
N GLY A 108 25.89 -17.85 -9.78
CA GLY A 108 25.97 -17.29 -11.14
C GLY A 108 24.60 -16.94 -11.74
N LEU A 109 23.60 -16.65 -10.89
CA LEU A 109 22.27 -16.22 -11.31
C LEU A 109 22.26 -14.72 -11.67
N PRO A 110 21.30 -14.26 -12.49
CA PRO A 110 21.07 -12.83 -12.68
C PRO A 110 20.73 -12.15 -11.34
N VAL A 111 21.53 -11.14 -10.97
CA VAL A 111 21.30 -10.39 -9.73
C VAL A 111 20.11 -9.45 -9.90
N VAL A 112 19.00 -9.68 -9.20
CA VAL A 112 17.77 -8.88 -9.36
C VAL A 112 17.78 -7.59 -8.54
N MET A 113 18.63 -7.51 -7.51
CA MET A 113 18.72 -6.38 -6.59
C MET A 113 20.15 -5.81 -6.53
N PRO A 114 20.71 -5.30 -7.65
CA PRO A 114 22.13 -4.92 -7.73
C PRO A 114 22.54 -3.79 -6.78
N HIS A 115 21.59 -2.98 -6.31
CA HIS A 115 21.84 -1.92 -5.34
C HIS A 115 21.92 -2.42 -3.89
N PHE A 116 21.43 -3.63 -3.60
CA PHE A 116 21.50 -4.26 -2.29
C PHE A 116 22.66 -5.25 -2.23
N ASP A 117 23.86 -4.72 -2.43
CA ASP A 117 25.13 -5.43 -2.21
C ASP A 117 25.75 -4.94 -0.89
N ARG A 118 26.06 -5.86 0.04
CA ARG A 118 26.62 -5.49 1.35
C ARG A 118 27.91 -4.68 1.28
N ASN A 119 28.63 -4.75 0.16
CA ASN A 119 29.90 -4.05 -0.03
C ASN A 119 29.74 -2.60 -0.54
N THR A 120 28.56 -2.24 -1.06
CA THR A 120 28.34 -0.93 -1.72
C THR A 120 27.05 -0.23 -1.33
N CYS A 121 26.09 -0.95 -0.74
CA CYS A 121 24.78 -0.43 -0.39
C CYS A 121 24.86 0.59 0.74
N SER A 122 24.28 1.78 0.51
CA SER A 122 24.01 2.76 1.55
C SER A 122 22.61 2.56 2.11
N MET A 123 22.49 1.85 3.24
CA MET A 123 21.18 1.58 3.87
C MET A 123 20.35 2.86 4.13
N PRO A 124 20.91 3.97 4.67
CA PRO A 124 20.12 5.20 4.85
C PRO A 124 19.56 5.76 3.54
N LYS A 125 20.36 5.75 2.47
CA LYS A 125 19.92 6.23 1.15
C LYS A 125 18.84 5.33 0.58
N SER A 126 19.00 4.00 0.67
CA SER A 126 18.00 3.04 0.22
C SER A 126 16.67 3.19 0.98
N GLN A 127 16.71 3.47 2.30
CA GLN A 127 15.51 3.72 3.08
C GLN A 127 14.82 5.03 2.66
N MET A 128 15.56 6.11 2.41
CA MET A 128 14.99 7.36 1.89
C MET A 128 14.29 7.12 0.54
N THR A 129 14.96 6.46 -0.40
CA THR A 129 14.36 6.12 -1.71
C THR A 129 13.13 5.23 -1.58
N PHE A 130 13.12 4.27 -0.65
CA PHE A 130 11.94 3.43 -0.39
C PHE A 130 10.75 4.26 0.12
N MET A 131 11.00 5.18 1.06
CA MET A 131 9.97 6.07 1.59
C MET A 131 9.40 6.97 0.48
N ASP A 132 10.27 7.61 -0.29
CA ASP A 132 9.87 8.53 -1.37
C ASP A 132 9.04 7.81 -2.45
N TYR A 133 9.39 6.56 -2.79
CA TYR A 133 8.77 5.85 -3.90
C TYR A 133 7.50 5.08 -3.53
N PHE A 134 7.42 4.52 -2.32
CA PHE A 134 6.30 3.65 -1.91
C PHE A 134 5.42 4.21 -0.80
N LEU A 135 5.94 5.11 0.03
CA LEU A 135 5.21 5.54 1.23
C LEU A 135 4.56 6.90 1.08
N THR A 136 5.19 7.85 0.39
CA THR A 136 4.65 9.22 0.22
C THR A 136 3.20 9.20 -0.27
N ASP A 137 2.95 8.66 -1.46
CA ASP A 137 1.59 8.59 -2.03
C ASP A 137 0.61 7.70 -1.24
N MET A 138 1.13 6.82 -0.36
CA MET A 138 0.30 5.92 0.44
C MET A 138 -0.16 6.57 1.76
N PHE A 139 0.61 7.54 2.28
CA PHE A 139 0.32 8.22 3.55
C PHE A 139 -0.21 9.66 3.39
N GLU A 140 -0.04 10.27 2.22
CA GLU A 140 -0.62 11.57 1.86
C GLU A 140 -2.07 11.44 1.33
#